data_AF-A0A382S720-F1
#
_entry.id   AF-A0A382S720-F1
#
_cell.length_a   1.000
_cell.length_b   1.000
_cell.length_c   1.000
_cell.angle_alpha   90.00
_cell.angle_beta   90.00
_cell.angle_gamma   90.00
#
_symmetry.space_group_name_H-M   'P 1'
#
loop_
_entity.id
_entity.type
_entity.pdbx_description
1 polymer ?
#
loop_
_entity_poly.entity_id
_entity_poly.type
_entity_poly.pdbx_seq_one_letter_code
_entity_poly.pdbx_strand_id
1 'polypeptide(L)' 'VNLFKKIGHKAKRSWSSDGRSLGHHETVDMIADVYGKEYKFQCKVRKKISKDVLPDINHVDAQLIKQDYGQSFIVMPLT' A
#
# COMPACT_ATOMS: atom_id res chain seq x y z
N VAL A 1 4.08 -0.24 6.39
CA VAL A 1 5.36 -0.91 6.74
C VAL A 1 5.35 -1.55 8.13
N ASN A 2 5.30 -0.81 9.24
CA ASN A 2 5.41 -1.41 10.58
C ASN A 2 4.30 -2.45 10.88
N LEU A 3 3.08 -2.23 10.38
CA LEU A 3 1.99 -3.20 10.51
C LEU A 3 2.34 -4.54 9.84
N PHE A 4 2.82 -4.52 8.60
CA PHE A 4 3.29 -5.73 7.89
C PHE A 4 4.42 -6.44 8.64
N LYS A 5 5.40 -5.68 9.15
CA LYS A 5 6.50 -6.25 9.95
C LYS A 5 6.00 -6.91 11.23
N LYS A 6 5.01 -6.31 11.90
CA LYS A 6 4.41 -6.87 13.13
C LYS A 6 3.71 -8.20 12.89
N ILE A 7 3.13 -8.40 11.71
CA ILE A 7 2.47 -9.66 11.32
C ILE A 7 3.41 -10.64 10.60
N GLY A 8 4.73 -10.42 10.65
CA GLY A 8 5.73 -11.36 10.14
C GLY A 8 6.13 -11.19 8.67
N HIS A 9 5.66 -10.15 7.99
CA HIS A 9 5.99 -9.91 6.57
C HIS A 9 7.18 -8.95 6.41
N LYS A 10 7.99 -9.17 5.38
CA LYS A 10 9.04 -8.23 4.98
C LYS A 10 8.40 -7.05 4.25
N ALA A 11 8.75 -5.83 4.62
CA ALA A 11 8.20 -4.63 3.99
C ALA A 11 9.21 -3.48 3.97
N LYS A 12 9.21 -2.70 2.88
CA LYS A 12 10.10 -1.55 2.65
C LYS A 12 9.29 -0.35 2.16
N ARG A 13 9.58 0.84 2.69
CA ARG A 13 8.98 2.11 2.27
C ARG A 13 9.80 2.71 1.12
N SER A 14 9.15 3.39 0.18
CA SER A 14 9.85 4.27 -0.74
C SER A 14 10.40 5.51 -0.04
N TRP A 15 11.46 6.07 -0.59
CA TRP A 15 12.05 7.31 -0.13
C TRP A 15 11.23 8.47 -0.69
N SER A 16 10.91 9.47 0.14
CA SER A 16 10.06 10.62 -0.21
C SER A 16 8.68 10.26 -0.82
N SER A 17 8.20 9.04 -0.57
CA SER A 17 6.96 8.51 -1.17
C SER A 17 7.02 8.46 -2.71
N ASP A 18 8.21 8.20 -3.24
CA ASP A 18 8.49 8.06 -4.68
C ASP A 18 9.01 6.66 -4.97
N GLY A 19 8.16 5.84 -5.62
CA GLY A 19 8.47 4.44 -5.92
C GLY A 19 9.70 4.22 -6.81
N ARG A 20 10.20 5.25 -7.50
CA ARG A 20 11.45 5.17 -8.27
C ARG A 20 12.66 4.85 -7.40
N SER A 21 12.62 5.23 -6.11
CA SER A 21 13.68 4.86 -5.15
C SER A 21 13.74 3.34 -4.86
N LEU A 22 12.71 2.60 -5.26
CA LEU A 22 12.61 1.15 -5.14
C LEU A 22 12.69 0.45 -6.50
N GLY A 23 12.93 1.19 -7.60
CA GLY A 23 12.89 0.64 -8.95
C GLY A 23 11.46 0.43 -9.49
N HIS A 24 10.45 1.09 -8.92
CA HIS A 24 9.05 0.99 -9.34
C HIS A 24 8.50 2.33 -9.83
N HIS A 25 7.24 2.31 -10.27
CA HIS A 25 6.49 3.50 -10.64
C HIS A 25 6.41 4.48 -9.44
N GLU A 26 6.47 5.78 -9.72
CA GLU A 26 6.50 6.85 -8.70
C GLU A 26 5.35 6.79 -7.69
N THR A 27 4.21 6.22 -8.08
CA THR A 27 3.01 6.08 -7.23
C THR A 27 3.13 5.01 -6.14
N VAL A 28 4.18 4.19 -6.15
CA VAL A 28 4.39 3.12 -5.17
C VAL A 28 4.98 3.69 -3.87
N ASP A 29 4.21 3.64 -2.80
CA ASP A 29 4.60 4.14 -1.48
C ASP A 29 5.36 3.09 -0.64
N MET A 30 5.08 1.81 -0.87
CA MET A 30 5.79 0.70 -0.23
C MET A 30 5.63 -0.60 -1.00
N ILE A 31 6.56 -1.52 -0.74
CA ILE A 31 6.49 -2.91 -1.15
C ILE A 31 6.45 -3.82 0.07
N ALA A 32 5.77 -4.96 -0.02
CA ALA A 32 5.81 -6.01 0.97
C ALA A 32 5.81 -7.39 0.32
N ASP A 33 6.58 -8.30 0.90
CA ASP A 33 6.53 -9.73 0.60
C ASP A 33 5.45 -10.36 1.49
N VAL A 34 4.37 -10.79 0.84
CA VAL A 34 3.23 -11.44 1.48
C VAL A 34 3.12 -12.84 0.88
N TYR A 35 3.33 -13.86 1.71
CA TYR A 35 3.31 -15.28 1.31
C TYR A 35 4.23 -15.63 0.13
N GLY A 36 5.41 -15.00 0.05
CA GLY A 36 6.40 -15.28 -0.99
C GLY A 36 6.16 -14.54 -2.31
N LYS A 37 5.18 -13.63 -2.34
CA LYS A 37 4.92 -12.75 -3.48
C LYS A 37 5.11 -11.29 -3.07
N GLU A 38 5.80 -10.53 -3.91
CA GLU A 38 5.93 -9.09 -3.72
C GLU A 38 4.65 -8.37 -4.17
N TYR A 39 4.14 -7.50 -3.30
CA TYR A 39 3.00 -6.63 -3.55
C TYR A 39 3.42 -5.17 -3.47
N LYS A 40 2.94 -4.35 -4.41
CA LYS A 40 3.13 -2.90 -4.47
C LYS A 40 1.89 -2.19 -3.95
N PHE A 41 2.09 -1.26 -3.02
CA PHE A 41 1.01 -0.54 -2.36
C PHE A 41 1.13 0.97 -2.57
N GLN A 42 -0.01 1.60 -2.84
CA GLN A 42 -0.20 3.03 -2.60
C GLN A 42 -0.86 3.25 -1.23
N CYS A 43 -0.33 4.16 -0.44
CA CYS A 43 -0.79 4.49 0.90
C CYS A 43 -1.46 5.86 0.92
N LYS A 44 -2.75 5.92 1.26
CA LYS A 44 -3.48 7.19 1.42
C LYS A 44 -4.03 7.30 2.84
N VAL A 45 -3.76 8.43 3.48
CA VAL A 45 -4.39 8.81 4.75
C VAL A 45 -5.57 9.73 4.46
N ARG A 46 -6.73 9.47 5.10
CA ARG A 46 -7.96 10.26 4.93
C ARG A 46 -8.70 10.40 6.26
N LYS A 47 -9.30 11.57 6.51
CA LYS A 47 -10.14 11.83 7.69
C LYS A 47 -11.41 10.97 7.72
N LYS A 48 -11.99 10.71 6.54
CA LYS A 48 -13.13 9.82 6.33
C LYS A 48 -12.86 9.00 5.08
N ILE A 49 -13.14 7.69 5.15
CA ILE A 49 -13.04 6.81 3.98
C ILE A 49 -14.26 7.12 3.10
N SER A 50 -14.00 7.60 1.87
CA SER A 50 -15.06 7.73 0.87
C SER A 50 -15.58 6.34 0.49
N LYS A 51 -16.85 6.24 0.08
CA LYS A 51 -17.40 4.98 -0.45
C LYS A 51 -16.70 4.55 -1.75
N ASP A 52 -16.08 5.50 -2.46
CA ASP A 52 -15.54 5.31 -3.82
C ASP A 52 -14.01 5.40 -3.84
N VAL A 53 -13.31 4.49 -3.16
CA VAL A 53 -11.84 4.41 -3.25
C VAL A 53 -11.44 3.15 -4.00
N LEU A 54 -11.04 3.31 -5.26
CA LEU A 54 -10.51 2.22 -6.10
C LEU A 54 -9.01 2.40 -6.33
N PRO A 55 -8.22 1.31 -6.29
CA PRO A 55 -6.81 1.32 -6.65
C PRO A 55 -6.61 1.54 -8.15
N ASP A 56 -5.51 2.19 -8.54
CA ASP A 56 -5.07 2.23 -9.94
C ASP A 56 -4.33 0.94 -10.31
N ILE A 57 -5.09 -0.01 -10.85
CA ILE A 57 -4.67 -1.39 -11.08
C ILE A 57 -3.50 -1.55 -12.08
N ASN A 58 -3.23 -0.55 -12.91
CA ASN A 58 -2.11 -0.60 -13.86
C ASN A 58 -0.75 -0.46 -13.17
N HIS A 59 -0.74 0.14 -11.98
CA HIS A 59 0.48 0.54 -11.29
C HIS A 59 0.59 -0.05 -9.88
N VAL A 60 -0.52 -0.42 -9.25
CA VAL A 60 -0.54 -0.98 -7.89
C VAL A 60 -1.41 -2.23 -7.78
N ASP A 61 -0.94 -3.19 -6.99
CA ASP A 61 -1.67 -4.44 -6.76
C ASP A 61 -2.80 -4.22 -5.73
N ALA A 62 -2.61 -3.27 -4.82
CA ALA A 62 -3.63 -2.89 -3.84
C ALA A 62 -3.41 -1.46 -3.31
N GLN A 63 -4.48 -0.87 -2.80
CA GLN A 63 -4.44 0.41 -2.10
C GLN A 63 -4.65 0.22 -0.61
N LEU A 64 -3.74 0.76 0.19
CA LEU A 64 -3.85 0.79 1.65
C LEU A 64 -4.41 2.13 2.11
N ILE A 65 -5.52 2.08 2.83
CA ILE A 65 -6.21 3.25 3.37
C ILE A 65 -6.13 3.21 4.88
N LYS A 66 -5.58 4.26 5.48
CA LYS A 66 -5.56 4.42 6.93
C LYS A 66 -6.46 5.59 7.32
N GLN A 67 -7.47 5.30 8.15
CA GLN A 67 -8.27 6.35 8.78
C GLN A 67 -7.47 7.01 9.92
N ASP A 68 -7.63 8.32 10.10
CA ASP A 68 -7.08 9.00 11.28
C ASP A 68 -7.70 8.42 12.56
N TYR A 69 -6.84 7.93 13.47
CA TYR A 69 -7.21 7.21 14.70
C TYR A 69 -8.11 5.97 14.52
N GLY A 70 -8.27 5.46 13.29
CA GLY A 70 -9.17 4.34 12.97
C GLY A 70 -8.47 3.11 12.41
N GLN A 71 -9.26 2.21 11.84
CA GLN A 71 -8.78 0.98 11.23
C GLN A 71 -8.06 1.25 9.89
N SER A 72 -7.16 0.34 9.53
CA SER A 72 -6.48 0.34 8.23
C SER A 72 -7.10 -0.73 7.35
N PHE A 73 -7.41 -0.38 6.11
CA PHE A 73 -8.03 -1.25 5.11
C PHE A 73 -7.10 -1.44 3.93
N ILE A 74 -7.21 -2.60 3.27
CA ILE A 74 -6.58 -2.88 1.99
C ILE A 74 -7.71 -3.07 0.98
N VAL A 75 -7.70 -2.30 -0.10
CA VAL A 75 -8.56 -2.48 -1.27
C VAL A 75 -7.73 -3.15 -2.35
N MET A 76 -8.10 -4.38 -2.71
CA MET A 76 -7.42 -5.18 -3.71
C MET A 76 -8.47 -5.66 -4.74
N PRO A 77 -8.22 -5.53 -6.04
CA PRO A 77 -9.05 -6.17 -7.06
C PRO A 77 -9.07 -7.68 -6.87
N LEU A 78 -10.20 -8.33 -7.14
CA LEU A 78 -10.31 -9.79 -7.01
C LEU A 78 -9.74 -10.54 -8.24
N THR A 79 -9.36 -9.80 -9.28
CA THR A 79 -9.05 -10.29 -10.63
C THR A 79 -7.58 -10.16 -10.95
#